data_AF-U6RR66-F1
#
_entry.id   AF-U6RR66-F1
#
_cell.length_a   1.000
_cell.length_b   1.000
_cell.length_c   1.000
_cell.angle_alpha   90.00
_cell.angle_beta   90.00
_cell.angle_gamma   90.00
#
_symmetry.space_group_name_H-M   'P 1'
#
loop_
_entity.id
_entity.type
_entity.pdbx_description
1 polymer ?
#
loop_
_entity_poly.entity_id
_entity_poly.type
_entity_poly.pdbx_seq_one_letter_code
_entity_poly.pdbx_strand_id
1 'polypeptide(L)'
;MSWKKMILGEKMPDKDDPKYKERYENEVETGRKFARWSGIDRFAARVQKFANEHRNLFLTLVFGTVICSFTFNAYRFAMVYKAKNHNTTATQRQEDVLKAIHAKKQAQRDSIKMMNPQI
;
A
#
# COMPACT_ATOMS: atom_id res chain seq x y z
N MET A 1 8.01 2.47 -38.77
CA MET A 1 8.46 1.06 -38.66
C MET A 1 7.36 0.24 -38.01
N SER A 2 6.83 -0.75 -38.72
CA SER A 2 5.56 -1.42 -38.40
C SER A 2 5.70 -2.50 -37.33
N TRP A 3 4.82 -2.53 -36.32
CA TRP A 3 4.76 -3.57 -35.27
C TRP A 3 4.70 -5.00 -35.83
N LYS A 4 4.22 -5.18 -37.07
CA LYS A 4 4.24 -6.49 -37.76
C LYS A 4 5.66 -7.04 -37.91
N LYS A 5 6.68 -6.20 -38.11
CA LYS A 5 8.09 -6.63 -38.20
C LYS A 5 8.67 -7.11 -36.85
N MET A 6 8.13 -6.58 -35.74
CA MET A 6 8.60 -6.93 -34.40
C MET A 6 8.12 -8.33 -33.97
N ILE A 7 6.98 -8.80 -34.51
CA ILE A 7 6.39 -10.10 -34.18
C ILE A 7 6.81 -11.19 -35.18
N LEU A 8 6.98 -10.85 -36.47
CA LEU A 8 7.37 -11.83 -37.49
C LEU A 8 8.86 -12.17 -37.50
N GLY A 9 9.70 -11.39 -36.80
CA GLY A 9 11.14 -11.49 -36.90
C GLY A 9 11.64 -11.04 -38.28
N GLU A 10 12.54 -10.07 -38.32
CA GLU A 10 13.23 -9.76 -39.57
C GLU A 10 14.03 -11.00 -40.01
N LYS A 11 13.96 -11.35 -41.32
CA LYS A 11 14.66 -12.52 -41.88
C LYS A 11 16.12 -12.45 -41.45
N MET A 12 16.58 -13.50 -40.76
CA MET A 12 17.90 -13.54 -40.15
C MET A 12 18.95 -13.24 -41.24
N PRO A 13 19.66 -12.11 -41.13
CA PRO A 13 20.57 -11.65 -42.15
C PRO A 13 21.82 -12.53 -42.15
N ASP A 14 22.45 -12.62 -43.31
CA ASP A 14 23.47 -13.62 -43.58
C ASP A 14 24.66 -13.48 -42.63
N LYS A 15 25.18 -14.62 -42.19
CA LYS A 15 26.11 -14.76 -41.06
C LYS A 15 27.48 -14.11 -41.33
N ASP A 16 27.78 -13.84 -42.60
CA ASP A 16 29.06 -13.35 -43.09
C ASP A 16 29.09 -11.83 -43.37
N ASP A 17 28.01 -11.09 -43.07
CA ASP A 17 28.01 -9.64 -43.22
C ASP A 17 28.83 -8.96 -42.09
N PRO A 18 29.89 -8.20 -42.40
CA PRO A 18 30.75 -7.57 -41.39
C PRO A 18 29.98 -6.61 -40.49
N LYS A 19 28.88 -6.04 -41.00
CA LYS A 19 28.00 -5.11 -40.30
C LYS A 19 27.14 -5.76 -39.20
N TYR A 20 26.90 -7.07 -39.25
CA TYR A 20 26.14 -7.78 -38.22
C TYR A 20 26.99 -8.22 -37.04
N LYS A 21 28.26 -8.55 -37.29
CA LYS A 21 29.21 -8.92 -36.25
C LYS A 21 29.48 -7.79 -35.28
N GLU A 22 29.71 -6.57 -35.78
CA GLU A 22 29.91 -5.38 -34.93
C GLU A 22 28.69 -5.05 -34.06
N ARG A 23 27.47 -5.17 -34.60
CA ARG A 23 26.24 -4.91 -33.82
C ARG A 23 26.03 -5.95 -32.73
N TYR A 24 26.26 -7.22 -33.04
CA TYR A 24 26.17 -8.30 -32.04
C TYR A 24 27.20 -8.14 -30.92
N GLU A 25 28.45 -7.82 -31.26
CA GLU A 25 29.51 -7.61 -30.26
C GLU A 25 29.21 -6.40 -29.35
N ASN A 26 28.70 -5.31 -29.91
CA ASN A 26 28.33 -4.12 -29.15
C ASN A 26 27.10 -4.34 -28.24
N GLU A 27 26.09 -5.08 -28.70
CA GLU A 27 24.92 -5.44 -27.90
C GLU A 27 25.28 -6.41 -26.76
N VAL A 28 26.14 -7.40 -27.02
CA VAL A 28 26.64 -8.33 -26.00
C VAL A 28 27.51 -7.60 -24.98
N GLU A 29 28.38 -6.69 -25.40
CA GLU A 29 29.21 -5.90 -24.49
C GLU A 29 28.36 -4.96 -23.63
N THR A 30 27.34 -4.33 -24.21
CA THR A 30 26.38 -3.48 -23.49
C THR A 30 25.57 -4.31 -22.49
N GLY A 31 25.12 -5.51 -22.86
CA GLY A 31 24.45 -6.46 -21.95
C GLY A 31 25.36 -6.93 -20.81
N ARG A 32 26.64 -7.19 -21.10
CA ARG A 32 27.64 -7.56 -20.08
C ARG A 32 27.95 -6.42 -19.13
N LYS A 33 28.00 -5.17 -19.64
CA LYS A 33 28.11 -3.94 -18.85
C LYS A 33 26.84 -3.70 -18.02
N PHE A 34 25.65 -3.95 -18.56
CA PHE A 34 24.38 -3.86 -17.83
C PHE A 34 24.28 -4.91 -16.72
N ALA A 35 24.71 -6.15 -16.96
CA ALA A 35 24.74 -7.18 -15.92
C ALA A 35 25.69 -6.79 -14.77
N ARG A 36 26.89 -6.28 -15.09
CA ARG A 36 27.83 -5.74 -14.11
C ARG A 36 27.31 -4.49 -13.39
N TRP A 37 26.60 -3.62 -14.10
CA TRP A 37 26.13 -2.34 -13.58
C TRP A 37 24.82 -2.46 -12.79
N SER A 38 23.95 -3.41 -13.15
CA SER A 38 22.67 -3.66 -12.47
C SER A 38 22.86 -3.99 -10.98
N GLY A 39 24.06 -4.39 -10.57
CA GLY A 39 24.49 -4.36 -9.18
C GLY A 39 23.66 -5.23 -8.25
N ILE A 40 22.78 -6.09 -8.78
CA ILE A 40 22.02 -7.08 -8.02
C ILE A 40 22.99 -8.04 -7.35
N ASP A 41 24.05 -8.43 -8.06
CA ASP A 41 25.16 -9.21 -7.51
C ASP A 41 25.84 -8.46 -6.34
N ARG A 42 25.99 -7.14 -6.44
CA ARG A 42 26.54 -6.30 -5.38
C ARG A 42 25.59 -6.17 -4.19
N PHE A 43 24.28 -6.23 -4.42
CA PHE A 43 23.26 -6.20 -3.38
C PHE A 43 23.16 -7.54 -2.68
N ALA A 44 23.14 -8.64 -3.44
CA ALA A 44 23.19 -10.00 -2.94
C ALA A 44 24.47 -10.23 -2.12
N ALA A 45 25.64 -9.85 -2.64
CA ALA A 45 26.91 -9.93 -1.92
C ALA A 45 26.91 -9.08 -0.63
N ARG A 46 26.29 -7.89 -0.62
CA ARG A 46 26.13 -7.09 0.61
C ARG A 46 25.20 -7.74 1.61
N VAL A 47 24.05 -8.26 1.17
CA VAL A 47 23.08 -8.95 2.03
C VAL A 47 23.70 -10.23 2.58
N GLN A 48 24.47 -10.96 1.78
CA GLN A 48 25.15 -12.20 2.15
C GLN A 48 26.33 -11.94 3.10
N LYS A 49 27.11 -10.87 2.86
CA LYS A 49 28.14 -10.41 3.80
C LYS A 49 27.52 -9.93 5.12
N PHE A 50 26.43 -9.18 5.07
CA PHE A 50 25.69 -8.72 6.24
C PHE A 50 25.07 -9.89 7.04
N ALA A 51 24.57 -10.91 6.35
CA ALA A 51 24.05 -12.12 6.99
C ALA A 51 25.15 -12.95 7.67
N ASN A 52 26.35 -13.01 7.08
CA ASN A 52 27.49 -13.71 7.66
C ASN A 52 28.12 -12.95 8.83
N GLU A 53 28.22 -11.62 8.75
CA GLU A 53 28.87 -10.77 9.76
C GLU A 53 27.94 -10.41 10.91
N HIS A 54 26.63 -10.26 10.63
CA HIS A 54 25.63 -9.84 11.59
C HIS A 54 24.34 -10.67 11.51
N ARG A 55 24.46 -12.00 11.66
CA ARG A 55 23.35 -12.95 11.68
C ARG A 55 22.21 -12.54 12.63
N ASN A 56 22.54 -12.01 13.81
CA ASN A 56 21.54 -11.56 14.79
C ASN A 56 20.76 -10.32 14.31
N LEU A 57 21.42 -9.38 13.63
CA LEU A 57 20.75 -8.19 13.08
C LEU A 57 19.86 -8.57 11.90
N PHE A 58 20.32 -9.44 11.00
CA PHE A 58 19.50 -9.95 9.90
C PHE A 58 18.25 -10.67 10.42
N LEU A 59 18.42 -11.55 11.41
CA LEU A 59 17.32 -12.28 12.01
C LEU A 59 16.32 -11.33 12.69
N THR A 60 16.83 -10.36 13.47
CA THR A 60 16.01 -9.36 14.16
C THR A 60 15.25 -8.48 13.17
N LEU A 61 15.86 -8.13 12.05
CA LEU A 61 15.23 -7.28 11.05
C LEU A 61 14.10 -8.00 10.31
N VAL A 62 14.32 -9.27 9.91
CA VAL A 62 13.28 -10.07 9.25
C VAL A 62 12.14 -10.40 10.22
N PHE A 63 12.46 -10.97 11.38
CA PHE A 63 11.44 -11.31 12.39
C PHE A 63 10.74 -10.06 12.93
N GLY A 64 11.49 -9.00 13.20
CA GLY A 64 10.96 -7.72 13.64
C GLY A 64 10.00 -7.13 12.61
N THR A 65 10.33 -7.20 11.32
CA THR A 65 9.43 -6.70 10.26
C THR A 65 8.11 -7.49 10.22
N VAL A 66 8.17 -8.81 10.37
CA VAL A 66 6.97 -9.67 10.44
C VAL A 66 6.14 -9.33 11.67
N ILE A 67 6.76 -9.29 12.85
CA ILE A 67 6.09 -8.97 14.13
C ILE A 67 5.48 -7.56 14.09
N CYS A 68 6.21 -6.57 13.59
CA CYS A 68 5.72 -5.20 13.43
C CYS A 68 4.53 -5.14 12.49
N SER A 69 4.55 -5.88 11.37
CA SER A 69 3.44 -5.93 10.42
C SER A 69 2.17 -6.51 11.06
N PHE A 70 2.29 -7.64 11.77
CA PHE A 70 1.17 -8.23 12.50
C PHE A 70 0.67 -7.32 13.63
N THR A 71 1.57 -6.74 14.41
CA THR A 71 1.22 -5.83 15.51
C THR A 71 0.52 -4.59 15.00
N PHE A 72 1.01 -3.99 13.92
CA PHE A 72 0.40 -2.83 13.30
C PHE A 72 -0.97 -3.16 12.71
N ASN A 73 -1.10 -4.33 12.06
CA ASN A 73 -2.38 -4.80 11.53
C ASN A 73 -3.42 -5.01 12.66
N ALA A 74 -3.03 -5.70 13.73
CA ALA A 74 -3.86 -5.92 14.92
C ALA A 74 -4.18 -4.60 15.63
N TYR A 75 -3.23 -3.67 15.74
CA TYR A 75 -3.44 -2.34 16.31
C TYR A 75 -4.47 -1.54 15.51
N ARG A 76 -4.38 -1.55 14.17
CA ARG A 76 -5.36 -0.90 13.30
C ARG A 76 -6.75 -1.52 13.47
N PHE A 77 -6.83 -2.85 13.53
CA PHE A 77 -8.10 -3.53 13.81
C PHE A 77 -8.66 -3.17 15.19
N ALA A 78 -7.84 -3.20 16.25
CA ALA A 78 -8.24 -2.87 17.60
C ALA A 78 -8.65 -1.39 17.73
N MET A 79 -7.95 -0.47 17.08
CA MET A 79 -8.28 0.95 17.04
C MET A 79 -9.61 1.17 16.31
N VAL A 80 -9.82 0.54 15.15
CA VAL A 80 -11.10 0.61 14.42
C VAL A 80 -12.21 -0.02 15.24
N TYR A 81 -11.97 -1.15 15.91
CA TYR A 81 -12.96 -1.80 16.76
C TYR A 81 -13.31 -0.92 17.96
N LYS A 82 -12.34 -0.32 18.65
CA LYS A 82 -12.58 0.67 19.73
C LYS A 82 -13.34 1.89 19.21
N ALA A 83 -12.97 2.42 18.05
CA ALA A 83 -13.71 3.50 17.39
C ALA A 83 -15.13 3.07 17.00
N LYS A 84 -15.34 1.79 16.67
CA LYS A 84 -16.65 1.20 16.37
C LYS A 84 -17.50 0.97 17.61
N ASN A 85 -16.89 0.73 18.77
CA ASN A 85 -17.58 0.79 20.07
C ASN A 85 -17.97 2.24 20.45
N HIS A 86 -17.34 3.24 19.81
CA HIS A 86 -17.76 4.64 19.80
C HIS A 86 -18.57 5.00 18.54
N ASN A 87 -19.14 4.00 17.85
CA ASN A 87 -20.26 4.25 16.94
C ASN A 87 -21.53 3.96 17.73
N THR A 88 -22.14 5.03 18.22
CA THR A 88 -23.55 5.08 18.60
C THR A 88 -24.33 4.21 17.62
N THR A 89 -24.87 3.09 18.11
CA THR A 89 -25.66 2.15 17.31
C THR A 89 -26.73 2.93 16.53
N ALA A 90 -27.06 2.53 15.30
CA ALA A 90 -27.99 3.29 14.45
C ALA A 90 -29.33 3.61 15.15
N THR A 91 -29.77 2.74 16.04
CA THR A 91 -30.93 2.93 16.93
C THR A 91 -30.70 4.01 17.98
N GLN A 92 -29.52 4.04 18.60
CA GLN A 92 -29.16 4.96 19.65
C GLN A 92 -28.99 6.40 19.13
N ARG A 93 -28.53 6.57 17.87
CA ARG A 93 -28.56 7.89 17.21
C ARG A 93 -29.98 8.37 16.94
N GLN A 94 -30.88 7.46 16.55
CA GLN A 94 -32.29 7.81 16.33
C GLN A 94 -32.98 8.16 17.64
N GLU A 95 -32.69 7.43 18.72
CA GLU A 95 -33.20 7.71 20.06
C GLU A 95 -32.71 9.05 20.61
N ASP A 96 -31.43 9.40 20.42
CA ASP A 96 -30.90 10.69 20.88
C ASP A 96 -31.50 11.86 20.11
N VAL A 97 -31.68 11.71 18.79
CA VAL A 97 -32.39 12.71 17.97
C VAL A 97 -33.85 12.83 18.39
N LEU A 98 -34.55 11.71 18.64
CA LEU A 98 -35.94 11.72 19.08
C LEU A 98 -36.10 12.38 20.46
N LYS A 99 -35.20 12.08 21.41
CA LYS A 99 -35.16 12.73 22.73
C LYS A 99 -34.92 14.23 22.61
N ALA A 100 -34.01 14.66 21.74
CA ALA A 100 -33.75 16.08 21.51
C ALA A 100 -34.98 16.80 20.90
N ILE A 101 -35.71 16.16 19.99
CA ILE A 101 -36.94 16.69 19.42
C ILE A 101 -38.04 16.79 20.50
N HIS A 102 -38.19 15.76 21.33
CA HIS A 102 -39.18 15.76 22.42
C HIS A 102 -38.88 16.86 23.46
N ALA A 103 -37.62 17.04 23.85
CA ALA A 103 -37.21 18.09 24.78
C ALA A 103 -37.50 19.50 24.22
N LYS A 104 -37.21 19.74 22.93
CA LYS A 104 -37.54 21.02 22.27
C LYS A 104 -39.05 21.26 22.21
N LYS A 105 -39.84 20.21 21.91
CA LYS A 105 -41.30 20.31 21.84
C LYS A 105 -41.92 20.55 23.22
N GLN A 106 -41.35 19.98 24.28
CA GLN A 106 -41.74 20.25 25.67
C GLN A 106 -41.43 21.70 26.05
N ALA A 107 -40.20 22.18 25.83
CA ALA A 107 -39.84 23.57 26.08
C ALA A 107 -40.74 24.55 25.33
N GLN A 108 -41.09 24.25 24.08
CA GLN A 108 -42.03 25.08 23.31
C GLN A 108 -43.45 25.06 23.88
N ARG A 109 -43.95 23.90 24.35
CA ARG A 109 -45.25 23.81 25.03
C ARG A 109 -45.26 24.60 26.34
N ASP A 110 -44.19 24.52 27.11
CA ASP A 110 -44.06 25.22 28.38
C ASP A 110 -44.01 26.74 28.16
N SER A 111 -43.28 27.20 27.14
CA SER A 111 -43.28 28.61 26.73
C SER A 111 -44.66 29.10 26.26
N ILE A 112 -45.42 28.28 25.53
CA ILE A 112 -46.78 28.62 25.09
C ILE A 112 -47.72 28.71 26.30
N LYS A 113 -47.58 27.81 27.28
CA LYS A 113 -48.37 27.82 28.51
C LYS A 113 -48.04 29.02 29.40
N MET A 114 -46.80 29.48 29.41
CA MET A 114 -46.39 30.73 30.08
C MET A 114 -46.89 31.99 29.37
N MET A 115 -47.09 31.93 28.04
CA MET A 115 -47.56 33.06 27.24
C MET A 115 -49.09 33.20 27.19
N ASN A 116 -49.83 32.14 27.53
CA ASN A 116 -51.28 32.19 27.71
C ASN A 116 -51.70 31.38 28.95
N PRO A 117 -51.74 32.00 30.15
CA PRO A 117 -52.00 31.30 31.41
C PRO A 117 -53.46 30.85 31.61
N GLN A 118 -54.36 31.07 30.63
CA GLN A 118 -55.81 30.93 30.79
C GLN A 118 -56.46 29.82 29.94
N ILE A 119 -55.71 28.77 29.56
CA ILE A 119 -56.28 27.48 29.09
C ILE A 119 -55.64 26.32 29.87
#